data_AF-W7KJK6-F1
#
_entry.id   AF-W7KJK6-F1
#
_cell.length_a   1.000
_cell.length_b   1.000
_cell.length_c   1.000
_cell.angle_alpha   90.00
_cell.angle_beta   90.00
_cell.angle_gamma   90.00
#
_symmetry.space_group_name_H-M   'P 1'
#
loop_
_entity.id
_entity.type
_entity.pdbx_description
1 polymer ?
#
loop_
_entity_poly.entity_id
_entity_poly.type
_entity_poly.pdbx_seq_one_letter_code
_entity_poly.pdbx_strand_id
1 'polypeptide(L)'
;MTEDLVDIDYDSPSLWDQYIKEDVMKVYVATSKVLDLYRQVESYANLTYDKLDDELKKILLGGVIRREDGSFGYTENSSARFYRNLIGLSLEDYGAYVHSVKTNASIPIRLKVTDPMKVGYSDKTVEDYVQEMNNLVKKIISAGGGRLPESVPSVSLSNLNQVIETFKELLEALVNFTSVYNPKTFFVTTLTG
;
A
#
# COMPACT_ATOMS: atom_id res chain seq x y z
N MET A 1 -2.94 15.39 -39.38
CA MET A 1 -3.63 14.85 -38.20
C MET A 1 -3.85 16.03 -37.27
N THR A 2 -5.04 16.62 -37.34
CA THR A 2 -5.49 17.58 -36.35
C THR A 2 -5.84 16.77 -35.11
N GLU A 3 -5.01 16.85 -34.07
CA GLU A 3 -5.44 16.46 -32.73
C GLU A 3 -6.57 17.43 -32.36
N ASP A 4 -7.82 16.95 -32.45
CA ASP A 4 -8.95 17.67 -31.90
C ASP A 4 -8.65 17.91 -30.42
N LEU A 5 -8.49 19.18 -30.06
CA LEU A 5 -8.42 19.59 -28.66
C LEU A 5 -9.67 19.03 -27.98
N VAL A 6 -9.47 18.20 -26.95
CA VAL A 6 -10.58 17.67 -26.15
C VAL A 6 -11.28 18.87 -25.53
N ASP A 7 -12.48 19.20 -26.04
CA ASP A 7 -13.31 20.26 -25.50
C ASP A 7 -13.94 19.75 -24.18
N ILE A 8 -13.42 20.26 -23.07
CA ILE A 8 -13.88 19.89 -21.72
C ILE A 8 -14.71 21.05 -21.19
N ASP A 9 -16.01 20.81 -21.01
CA ASP A 9 -16.93 21.77 -20.42
C ASP A 9 -16.74 21.84 -18.90
N TYR A 10 -15.76 22.63 -18.46
CA TYR A 10 -15.43 22.83 -17.05
C TYR A 10 -16.52 23.55 -16.26
N ASP A 11 -17.52 24.14 -16.91
CA ASP A 11 -18.66 24.78 -16.25
C ASP A 11 -19.80 23.79 -15.97
N SER A 12 -19.71 22.56 -16.51
CA SER A 12 -20.72 21.51 -16.33
C SER A 12 -20.65 20.85 -14.95
N PRO A 13 -21.71 20.92 -14.13
CA PRO A 13 -21.76 20.21 -12.84
C PRO A 13 -21.68 18.68 -12.98
N SER A 14 -22.27 18.12 -14.05
CA SER A 14 -22.28 16.68 -14.26
C SER A 14 -20.89 16.11 -14.59
N LEU A 15 -20.02 16.90 -15.22
CA LEU A 15 -18.61 16.55 -15.44
C LEU A 15 -17.90 16.33 -14.10
N TRP A 16 -18.12 17.22 -13.15
CA TRP A 16 -17.48 17.18 -11.83
C TRP A 16 -18.01 16.05 -10.95
N ASP A 17 -19.32 15.81 -10.99
CA ASP A 17 -19.92 14.64 -10.33
C ASP A 17 -19.31 13.33 -10.85
N GLN A 18 -19.14 13.23 -12.17
CA GLN A 18 -18.51 12.06 -12.79
C GLN A 18 -17.03 11.94 -12.41
N TYR A 19 -16.26 13.03 -12.46
CA TYR A 19 -14.87 13.06 -12.01
C TYR A 19 -14.70 12.55 -10.57
N ILE A 20 -15.54 13.07 -9.66
CA ILE A 20 -15.51 12.67 -8.26
C ILE A 20 -15.82 11.17 -8.13
N LYS A 21 -16.85 10.70 -8.83
CA LYS A 21 -17.30 9.30 -8.75
C LYS A 21 -16.32 8.32 -9.37
N GLU A 22 -15.71 8.66 -10.51
CA GLU A 22 -14.96 7.72 -11.33
C GLU A 22 -13.44 7.78 -11.12
N ASP A 23 -12.91 8.94 -10.77
CA ASP A 23 -11.46 9.15 -10.64
C ASP A 23 -11.09 9.33 -9.16
N VAL A 24 -11.67 10.35 -8.50
CA VAL A 24 -11.33 10.71 -7.11
C VAL A 24 -11.70 9.61 -6.13
N MET A 25 -12.90 9.03 -6.26
CA MET A 25 -13.39 7.96 -5.38
C MET A 25 -12.56 6.69 -5.50
N LYS A 26 -12.05 6.35 -6.69
CA LYS A 26 -11.18 5.18 -6.88
C LYS A 26 -9.88 5.34 -6.12
N VAL A 27 -9.26 6.52 -6.18
CA VAL A 27 -8.07 6.83 -5.39
C VAL A 27 -8.38 6.76 -3.90
N TYR A 28 -9.52 7.31 -3.46
CA TYR A 28 -9.94 7.21 -2.06
C TYR A 28 -10.05 5.76 -1.58
N VAL A 29 -10.72 4.91 -2.35
CA VAL A 29 -10.89 3.49 -2.01
C VAL A 29 -9.54 2.78 -1.98
N ALA A 30 -8.72 2.93 -3.01
CA ALA A 30 -7.43 2.24 -3.10
C ALA A 30 -6.45 2.67 -2.00
N THR A 31 -6.34 3.98 -1.74
CA THR A 31 -5.51 4.50 -0.64
C THR A 31 -6.03 4.03 0.73
N SER A 32 -7.35 3.98 0.93
CA SER A 32 -7.92 3.50 2.19
C SER A 32 -7.63 2.03 2.45
N LYS A 33 -7.67 1.18 1.41
CA LYS A 33 -7.26 -0.24 1.52
C LYS A 33 -5.80 -0.39 1.93
N VAL A 34 -4.91 0.38 1.31
CA VAL A 34 -3.46 0.34 1.65
C VAL A 34 -3.22 0.83 3.08
N LEU A 35 -3.86 1.92 3.51
CA LEU A 35 -3.74 2.39 4.90
C LEU A 35 -4.28 1.39 5.92
N ASP A 36 -5.32 0.63 5.56
CA ASP A 36 -5.82 -0.45 6.41
C ASP A 36 -4.77 -1.55 6.61
N LEU A 37 -4.01 -1.90 5.56
CA LEU A 37 -2.90 -2.85 5.68
C LEU A 37 -1.82 -2.35 6.65
N TYR A 38 -1.45 -1.07 6.59
CA TYR A 38 -0.48 -0.49 7.54
C TYR A 38 -0.98 -0.53 8.97
N ARG A 39 -2.25 -0.18 9.21
CA ARG A 39 -2.87 -0.29 10.55
C ARG A 39 -2.90 -1.73 11.05
N GLN A 40 -3.14 -2.71 10.18
CA GLN A 40 -3.08 -4.11 10.58
C GLN A 40 -1.70 -4.49 11.10
N VAL A 41 -0.60 -3.98 10.51
CA VAL A 41 0.78 -4.28 10.94
C VAL A 41 1.02 -3.91 12.40
N GLU A 42 0.45 -2.81 12.89
CA GLU A 42 0.58 -2.39 14.29
C GLU A 42 0.10 -3.47 15.27
N SER A 43 -0.92 -4.26 14.89
CA SER A 43 -1.43 -5.36 15.72
C SER A 43 -0.43 -6.53 15.88
N TYR A 44 0.62 -6.58 15.06
CA TYR A 44 1.65 -7.61 15.07
C TYR A 44 2.92 -7.23 15.84
N ALA A 45 3.06 -5.97 16.29
CA ALA A 45 4.29 -5.45 16.90
C ALA A 45 4.80 -6.24 18.12
N ASN A 46 3.89 -6.90 18.86
CA ASN A 46 4.21 -7.68 20.05
C ASN A 46 3.94 -9.18 19.90
N LEU A 47 3.62 -9.64 18.69
CA LEU A 47 3.35 -11.05 18.45
C LEU A 47 4.64 -11.82 18.17
N THR A 48 4.61 -13.09 18.54
CA THR A 48 5.63 -14.07 18.16
C THR A 48 5.18 -14.86 16.95
N TYR A 49 6.15 -15.33 16.17
CA TYR A 49 5.95 -16.04 14.91
C TYR A 49 5.01 -17.26 15.06
N ASP A 50 5.02 -17.96 16.18
CA ASP A 50 4.13 -19.10 16.45
C ASP A 50 2.65 -18.73 16.51
N LYS A 51 2.34 -17.48 16.89
CA LYS A 51 0.96 -16.96 16.99
C LYS A 51 0.35 -16.55 15.66
N LEU A 52 1.16 -16.48 14.62
CA LEU A 52 0.69 -16.19 13.28
C LEU A 52 -0.08 -17.37 12.69
N ASP A 53 -1.04 -17.07 11.81
CA ASP A 53 -1.63 -18.08 10.94
C ASP A 53 -0.59 -18.63 9.95
N ASP A 54 -0.89 -19.80 9.40
CA ASP A 54 0.06 -20.53 8.55
C ASP A 54 0.36 -19.81 7.23
N GLU A 55 -0.56 -19.01 6.70
CA GLU A 55 -0.33 -18.28 5.46
C GLU A 55 0.61 -17.09 5.68
N LEU A 56 0.39 -16.30 6.72
CA LEU A 56 1.30 -15.22 7.07
C LEU A 56 2.70 -15.76 7.44
N LYS A 57 2.78 -16.91 8.11
CA LYS A 57 4.04 -17.63 8.37
C LYS A 57 4.79 -17.95 7.08
N LYS A 58 4.11 -18.49 6.07
CA LYS A 58 4.70 -18.81 4.76
C LYS A 58 5.15 -17.54 4.05
N ILE A 59 4.33 -16.49 4.07
CA ILE A 59 4.63 -15.20 3.43
C ILE A 59 5.92 -14.59 3.99
N LEU A 60 6.06 -14.55 5.33
CA LEU A 60 7.21 -13.92 5.98
C LEU A 60 8.52 -14.71 5.84
N LEU A 61 8.46 -15.97 5.41
CA LEU A 61 9.64 -16.78 5.07
C LEU A 61 9.86 -16.95 3.56
N GLY A 62 8.86 -16.60 2.74
CA GLY A 62 8.88 -16.83 1.30
C GLY A 62 10.03 -16.10 0.61
N GLY A 63 10.91 -16.86 -0.02
CA GLY A 63 12.07 -16.35 -0.75
C GLY A 63 13.22 -15.87 0.13
N VAL A 64 13.23 -16.18 1.44
CA VAL A 64 14.40 -15.95 2.30
C VAL A 64 15.48 -16.98 2.01
N ILE A 65 16.71 -16.53 1.79
CA ILE A 65 17.86 -17.39 1.52
C ILE A 65 19.00 -17.10 2.48
N ARG A 66 19.79 -18.12 2.81
CA ARG A 66 21.05 -17.96 3.52
C ARG A 66 22.19 -17.87 2.50
N ARG A 67 22.98 -16.81 2.60
CA ARG A 67 24.16 -16.59 1.75
C ARG A 67 25.37 -17.36 2.29
N GLU A 68 26.41 -17.46 1.48
CA GLU A 68 27.66 -18.17 1.81
C GLU A 68 28.38 -17.58 3.03
N ASP A 69 28.30 -16.25 3.21
CA ASP A 69 28.82 -15.53 4.37
C ASP A 69 27.99 -15.75 5.67
N GLY A 70 26.93 -16.57 5.59
CA GLY A 70 26.05 -16.89 6.70
C GLY A 70 24.94 -15.86 6.94
N SER A 71 24.94 -14.72 6.22
CA SER A 71 23.89 -13.70 6.29
C SER A 71 22.60 -14.15 5.61
N PHE A 72 21.49 -13.47 5.92
CA PHE A 72 20.21 -13.70 5.26
C PHE A 72 19.98 -12.67 4.15
N GLY A 73 19.51 -13.15 3.00
CA GLY A 73 19.09 -12.35 1.87
C GLY A 73 17.71 -12.78 1.36
N TYR A 74 17.33 -12.21 0.23
CA TYR A 74 16.04 -12.50 -0.41
C TYR A 74 16.25 -12.80 -1.88
N THR A 75 15.45 -13.72 -2.42
CA THR A 75 15.31 -13.91 -3.87
C THR A 75 14.60 -12.71 -4.52
N GLU A 76 14.63 -12.65 -5.85
CA GLU A 76 14.01 -11.56 -6.61
C GLU A 76 12.51 -11.42 -6.32
N ASN A 77 11.76 -12.53 -6.33
CA ASN A 77 10.31 -12.56 -6.09
C ASN A 77 9.96 -12.95 -4.64
N SER A 78 10.71 -12.43 -3.66
CA SER A 78 10.50 -12.76 -2.25
C SER A 78 9.31 -12.00 -1.66
N SER A 79 8.30 -12.75 -1.20
CA SER A 79 7.19 -12.20 -0.42
C SER A 79 7.66 -11.60 0.90
N ALA A 80 8.65 -12.23 1.56
CA ALA A 80 9.22 -11.71 2.80
C ALA A 80 9.88 -10.34 2.60
N ARG A 81 10.57 -10.13 1.46
CA ARG A 81 11.14 -8.82 1.10
C ARG A 81 10.05 -7.79 0.83
N PHE A 82 9.00 -8.17 0.11
CA PHE A 82 7.87 -7.29 -0.16
C PHE A 82 7.19 -6.84 1.15
N TYR A 83 6.90 -7.76 2.08
CA TYR A 83 6.31 -7.43 3.37
C TYR A 83 7.24 -6.55 4.22
N ARG A 84 8.53 -6.88 4.26
CA ARG A 84 9.48 -6.06 5.01
C ARG A 84 9.55 -4.62 4.47
N ASN A 85 9.66 -4.46 3.15
CA ASN A 85 9.96 -3.17 2.56
C ASN A 85 8.71 -2.31 2.34
N LEU A 86 7.63 -2.89 1.83
CA LEU A 86 6.43 -2.12 1.48
C LEU A 86 5.35 -2.16 2.53
N ILE A 87 5.29 -3.18 3.38
CA ILE A 87 4.28 -3.30 4.45
C ILE A 87 4.88 -2.90 5.80
N GLY A 88 6.18 -3.11 6.02
CA GLY A 88 6.84 -2.87 7.29
C GLY A 88 6.79 -4.05 8.26
N LEU A 89 6.55 -5.28 7.79
CA LEU A 89 6.45 -6.47 8.63
C LEU A 89 7.49 -7.54 8.26
N SER A 90 8.28 -8.00 9.23
CA SER A 90 9.23 -9.11 9.05
C SER A 90 9.45 -9.92 10.32
N LEU A 91 10.20 -11.02 10.25
CA LEU A 91 10.78 -11.60 11.46
C LEU A 91 11.92 -10.70 11.97
N GLU A 92 12.11 -10.67 13.29
CA GLU A 92 13.24 -9.96 13.93
C GLU A 92 14.57 -10.67 13.65
N ASP A 93 14.58 -12.01 13.74
CA ASP A 93 15.79 -12.83 13.57
C ASP A 93 15.47 -14.15 12.82
N TYR A 94 15.88 -14.20 11.54
CA TYR A 94 15.78 -15.41 10.72
C TYR A 94 16.77 -16.51 11.14
N GLY A 95 17.88 -16.16 11.78
CA GLY A 95 18.87 -17.10 12.31
C GLY A 95 18.29 -17.88 13.48
N ALA A 96 17.64 -17.18 14.42
CA ALA A 96 16.91 -17.80 15.52
C ALA A 96 15.81 -18.74 15.01
N TYR A 97 15.08 -18.36 13.96
CA TYR A 97 14.11 -19.23 13.28
C TYR A 97 14.75 -20.50 12.70
N VAL A 98 15.83 -20.37 11.93
CA VAL A 98 16.50 -21.55 11.35
C VAL A 98 17.05 -22.47 12.45
N HIS A 99 17.57 -21.89 13.53
CA HIS A 99 18.08 -22.67 14.66
C HIS A 99 16.96 -23.42 15.39
N SER A 100 15.82 -22.77 15.64
CA SER A 100 14.67 -23.39 16.31
C SER A 100 14.15 -24.60 15.53
N VAL A 101 14.03 -24.47 14.21
CA VAL A 101 13.60 -25.56 13.31
C VAL A 101 14.62 -26.71 13.30
N LYS A 102 15.93 -26.41 13.20
CA LYS A 102 16.97 -27.44 13.13
C LYS A 102 17.15 -28.23 14.42
N THR A 103 16.99 -27.56 15.56
CA THR A 103 17.20 -28.15 16.89
C THR A 103 15.92 -28.67 17.52
N ASN A 104 14.77 -28.44 16.88
CA ASN A 104 13.46 -28.66 17.45
C ASN A 104 13.28 -27.97 18.82
N ALA A 105 13.95 -26.83 19.01
CA ALA A 105 13.89 -26.04 20.23
C ALA A 105 12.80 -24.97 20.11
N SER A 106 12.04 -24.75 21.19
CA SER A 106 11.06 -23.66 21.24
C SER A 106 11.78 -22.34 21.53
N ILE A 107 12.04 -21.57 20.47
CA ILE A 107 12.62 -20.23 20.57
C ILE A 107 11.53 -19.23 20.16
N PRO A 108 11.12 -18.31 21.04
CA PRO A 108 10.13 -17.30 20.70
C PRO A 108 10.76 -16.30 19.72
N ILE A 109 10.35 -16.36 18.46
CA ILE A 109 10.83 -15.44 17.42
C ILE A 109 9.83 -14.32 17.31
N ARG A 110 10.23 -13.10 17.63
CA ARG A 110 9.35 -11.93 17.55
C ARG A 110 9.24 -11.43 16.12
N LEU A 111 8.14 -10.73 15.87
CA LEU A 111 7.97 -9.95 14.67
C LEU A 111 8.62 -8.59 14.84
N LYS A 112 9.14 -8.09 13.73
CA LYS A 112 9.69 -6.74 13.61
C LYS A 112 8.72 -5.93 12.78
N VAL A 113 8.19 -4.88 13.40
CA VAL A 113 7.46 -3.83 12.71
C VAL A 113 8.42 -2.68 12.47
N THR A 114 8.57 -2.27 11.22
CA THR A 114 9.42 -1.15 10.79
C THR A 114 8.64 -0.21 9.92
N ASP A 115 9.08 1.03 9.86
CA ASP A 115 8.58 1.98 8.87
C ASP A 115 8.68 1.39 7.46
N PRO A 116 7.63 1.54 6.64
CA PRO A 116 7.70 1.21 5.22
C PRO A 116 8.81 1.99 4.51
N MET A 117 9.18 1.51 3.32
CA MET A 117 10.24 2.07 2.50
C MET A 117 10.09 3.59 2.33
N LYS A 118 11.19 4.33 2.48
CA LYS A 118 11.27 5.75 2.13
C LYS A 118 11.21 5.94 0.61
N VAL A 119 10.54 7.00 0.16
CA VAL A 119 10.42 7.30 -1.27
C VAL A 119 11.52 8.26 -1.71
N GLY A 120 12.40 7.80 -2.60
CA GLY A 120 13.48 8.59 -3.18
C GLY A 120 14.46 9.11 -2.12
N TYR A 121 14.75 10.41 -2.16
CA TYR A 121 15.59 11.12 -1.18
C TYR A 121 14.77 11.83 -0.10
N SER A 122 13.46 11.58 -0.02
CA SER A 122 12.61 12.21 0.99
C SER A 122 12.69 11.46 2.33
N ASP A 123 12.39 12.16 3.42
CA ASP A 123 12.19 11.53 4.72
C ASP A 123 10.84 10.82 4.87
N LYS A 124 9.97 10.93 3.87
CA LYS A 124 8.63 10.34 3.86
C LYS A 124 8.67 8.88 3.44
N THR A 125 7.90 8.07 4.15
CA THR A 125 7.60 6.67 3.83
C THR A 125 6.54 6.58 2.74
N VAL A 126 6.38 5.40 2.12
CA VAL A 126 5.25 5.14 1.22
C VAL A 126 3.92 5.37 1.94
N GLU A 127 3.81 5.01 3.22
CA GLU A 127 2.61 5.24 4.02
C GLU A 127 2.25 6.72 4.11
N ASP A 128 3.23 7.59 4.37
CA ASP A 128 3.00 9.04 4.45
C ASP A 128 2.40 9.58 3.14
N TYR A 129 2.94 9.17 1.99
CA TYR A 129 2.42 9.58 0.68
C TYR A 129 0.99 9.07 0.44
N VAL A 130 0.71 7.80 0.80
CA VAL A 130 -0.65 7.24 0.69
C VAL A 130 -1.62 8.00 1.60
N GLN A 131 -1.20 8.35 2.81
CA GLN A 131 -2.00 9.09 3.78
C GLN A 131 -2.29 10.53 3.31
N GLU A 132 -1.29 11.21 2.76
CA GLU A 132 -1.45 12.54 2.15
C GLU A 132 -2.43 12.49 0.98
N MET A 133 -2.31 11.49 0.12
CA MET A 133 -3.18 11.35 -1.04
C MET A 133 -4.62 11.02 -0.64
N ASN A 134 -4.80 10.13 0.34
CA ASN A 134 -6.10 9.85 0.93
C ASN A 134 -6.75 11.12 1.50
N ASN A 135 -5.97 11.95 2.19
CA ASN A 135 -6.47 13.20 2.77
C ASN A 135 -6.83 14.23 1.67
N LEU A 136 -6.05 14.31 0.60
CA LEU A 136 -6.35 15.18 -0.54
C LEU A 136 -7.68 14.79 -1.19
N VAL A 137 -7.87 13.52 -1.54
CA VAL A 137 -9.08 13.07 -2.23
C VAL A 137 -10.32 13.16 -1.34
N LYS A 138 -10.20 12.97 -0.02
CA LYS A 138 -11.28 13.25 0.94
C LYS A 138 -11.74 14.71 0.88
N LYS A 139 -10.80 15.65 0.81
CA LYS A 139 -11.11 17.08 0.68
C LYS A 139 -11.84 17.37 -0.63
N ILE A 140 -11.37 16.81 -1.75
CA ILE A 140 -12.01 16.97 -3.06
C ILE A 140 -13.44 16.43 -3.05
N ILE A 141 -13.66 15.20 -2.54
CA ILE A 141 -14.99 14.59 -2.44
C ILE A 141 -15.92 15.47 -1.59
N SER A 142 -15.44 15.94 -0.44
CA SER A 142 -16.24 16.77 0.48
C SER A 142 -16.59 18.12 -0.13
N ALA A 143 -15.63 18.77 -0.80
CA ALA A 143 -15.84 20.06 -1.47
C ALA A 143 -16.87 19.96 -2.62
N GLY A 144 -16.89 18.84 -3.34
CA GLY A 144 -17.88 18.56 -4.36
C GLY A 144 -19.22 18.02 -3.84
N GLY A 145 -19.47 18.03 -2.53
CA GLY A 145 -20.72 17.54 -1.94
C GLY A 145 -20.91 16.02 -1.98
N GLY A 146 -19.88 15.28 -2.37
CA GLY A 146 -19.88 13.83 -2.36
C GLY A 146 -19.81 13.26 -0.94
N ARG A 147 -20.32 12.04 -0.77
CA ARG A 147 -20.22 11.30 0.50
C ARG A 147 -19.18 10.20 0.37
N LEU A 148 -18.32 10.09 1.37
CA LEU A 148 -17.43 8.94 1.50
C LEU A 148 -18.28 7.68 1.78
N PRO A 149 -17.90 6.51 1.24
CA PRO A 149 -18.56 5.27 1.60
C PRO A 149 -18.36 4.98 3.09
N GLU A 150 -19.37 4.38 3.72
CA GLU A 150 -19.36 4.05 5.15
C GLU A 150 -18.21 3.13 5.54
N SER A 151 -17.85 2.22 4.64
CA SER A 151 -16.73 1.30 4.80
C SER A 151 -16.06 1.00 3.47
N VAL A 152 -14.74 0.82 3.51
CA VAL A 152 -13.96 0.26 2.41
C VAL A 152 -13.64 -1.20 2.74
N PRO A 153 -13.74 -2.15 1.80
CA PRO A 153 -13.40 -3.54 2.06
C PRO A 153 -11.96 -3.69 2.58
N SER A 154 -11.80 -4.37 3.71
CA SER A 154 -10.49 -4.69 4.28
C SER A 154 -9.87 -5.90 3.58
N VAL A 155 -8.55 -5.92 3.49
CA VAL A 155 -7.75 -7.00 2.90
C VAL A 155 -6.85 -7.57 3.99
N SER A 156 -6.88 -8.88 4.20
CA SER A 156 -6.02 -9.51 5.22
C SER A 156 -4.56 -9.57 4.76
N LEU A 157 -3.64 -9.25 5.67
CA LEU A 157 -2.19 -9.47 5.51
C LEU A 157 -1.81 -10.94 5.25
N SER A 158 -2.68 -11.90 5.54
CA SER A 158 -2.43 -13.31 5.26
C SER A 158 -2.77 -13.70 3.81
N ASN A 159 -3.31 -12.78 3.00
CA ASN A 159 -3.64 -13.01 1.59
C ASN A 159 -2.69 -12.23 0.66
N LEU A 160 -1.53 -12.84 0.36
CA LEU A 160 -0.49 -12.24 -0.49
C LEU A 160 -1.02 -11.70 -1.82
N ASN A 161 -1.89 -12.44 -2.51
CA ASN A 161 -2.39 -12.05 -3.82
C ASN A 161 -3.27 -10.79 -3.73
N GLN A 162 -4.18 -10.73 -2.75
CA GLN A 162 -5.01 -9.54 -2.56
C GLN A 162 -4.21 -8.34 -2.06
N VAL A 163 -3.18 -8.56 -1.25
CA VAL A 163 -2.27 -7.48 -0.84
C VAL A 163 -1.55 -6.91 -2.06
N ILE A 164 -0.96 -7.75 -2.91
CA ILE A 164 -0.32 -7.30 -4.16
C ILE A 164 -1.32 -6.56 -5.05
N GLU A 165 -2.52 -7.11 -5.20
CA GLU A 165 -3.56 -6.50 -6.02
C GLU A 165 -3.98 -5.12 -5.48
N THR A 166 -4.04 -4.97 -4.16
CA THR A 166 -4.33 -3.67 -3.52
C THR A 166 -3.30 -2.60 -3.89
N PHE A 167 -2.01 -2.94 -3.97
CA PHE A 167 -0.99 -2.00 -4.43
C PHE A 167 -1.06 -1.73 -5.93
N LYS A 168 -1.45 -2.71 -6.76
CA LYS A 168 -1.69 -2.48 -8.20
C LYS A 168 -2.88 -1.55 -8.43
N GLU A 169 -4.01 -1.81 -7.77
CA GLU A 169 -5.19 -0.95 -7.79
C GLU A 169 -4.83 0.49 -7.39
N LEU A 170 -3.98 0.65 -6.35
CA LEU A 170 -3.48 1.96 -5.97
C LEU A 170 -2.69 2.62 -7.10
N LEU A 171 -1.71 1.92 -7.70
CA LEU A 171 -0.90 2.48 -8.78
C LEU A 171 -1.75 2.88 -9.99
N GLU A 172 -2.68 2.01 -10.40
CA GLU A 172 -3.61 2.29 -11.50
C GLU A 172 -4.50 3.50 -11.21
N ALA A 173 -5.07 3.57 -10.01
CA ALA A 173 -5.89 4.70 -9.60
C ALA A 173 -5.09 6.00 -9.58
N LEU A 174 -3.86 5.97 -9.06
CA LEU A 174 -2.98 7.15 -9.02
C LEU A 174 -2.59 7.60 -10.43
N VAL A 175 -2.20 6.69 -11.32
CA VAL A 175 -1.87 7.03 -12.72
C VAL A 175 -3.03 7.72 -13.41
N ASN A 176 -4.24 7.15 -13.31
CA ASN A 176 -5.46 7.71 -13.88
C ASN A 176 -5.90 9.03 -13.23
N PHE A 177 -5.43 9.29 -12.01
CA PHE A 177 -5.69 10.53 -11.30
C PHE A 177 -4.67 11.62 -11.63
N THR A 178 -3.43 11.28 -11.99
CA THR A 178 -2.38 12.30 -12.18
C THR A 178 -2.73 13.34 -13.25
N SER A 179 -2.32 14.59 -13.03
CA SER A 179 -2.56 15.71 -13.96
C SER A 179 -1.94 15.49 -15.35
N VAL A 180 -0.95 14.61 -15.48
CA VAL A 180 -0.35 14.25 -16.78
C VAL A 180 -1.33 13.48 -17.65
N TYR A 181 -2.15 12.61 -17.05
CA TYR A 181 -3.07 11.73 -17.76
C TYR A 181 -4.55 12.11 -17.58
N ASN A 182 -4.86 13.05 -16.68
CA ASN A 182 -6.22 13.48 -16.40
C ASN A 182 -6.36 15.01 -16.45
N PRO A 183 -6.92 15.57 -17.54
CA PRO A 183 -7.12 17.00 -17.70
C PRO A 183 -8.00 17.64 -16.60
N LYS A 184 -8.94 16.88 -16.03
CA LYS A 184 -9.81 17.35 -14.95
C LYS A 184 -9.00 17.54 -13.66
N THR A 185 -8.11 16.59 -13.34
CA THR A 185 -7.16 16.77 -12.23
C THR A 185 -6.20 17.92 -12.49
N PHE A 186 -5.69 18.05 -13.72
CA PHE A 186 -4.85 19.20 -14.09
C PHE A 186 -5.57 20.52 -13.79
N PHE A 187 -6.80 20.69 -14.27
CA PHE A 187 -7.60 21.87 -13.99
C PHE A 187 -7.76 22.13 -12.48
N VAL A 188 -8.24 21.14 -11.72
CA VAL A 188 -8.45 21.28 -10.26
C VAL A 188 -7.15 21.66 -9.55
N THR A 189 -6.03 21.03 -9.89
CA THR A 189 -4.73 21.31 -9.26
C THR A 189 -4.20 22.71 -9.60
N THR A 190 -4.45 23.22 -10.81
CA THR A 190 -4.05 24.60 -11.18
C THR A 190 -4.85 25.68 -10.46
N LEU A 191 -6.09 25.40 -10.04
CA LEU A 191 -6.90 26.34 -9.26
C LEU A 191 -6.45 26.45 -7.79
N THR A 192 -5.70 25.46 -7.31
CA THR A 192 -5.20 25.38 -5.93
C THR A 192 -3.75 25.84 -5.77
N GLY A 193 -3.11 26.28 -6.86
CA GLY A 193 -1.73 26.78 -6.91
C GLY A 193 -1.58 28.21 -6.41
#